data_AF-A0A1H2Q1S5-F1
#
_entry.id   AF-A0A1H2Q1S5-F1
#
_cell.length_a   1.000
_cell.length_b   1.000
_cell.length_c   1.000
_cell.angle_alpha   90.00
_cell.angle_beta   90.00
_cell.angle_gamma   90.00
#
_symmetry.space_group_name_H-M   'P 1'
#
loop_
_entity.id
_entity.type
_entity.pdbx_description
1 polymer ?
#
loop_
_entity_poly.entity_id
_entity_poly.type
_entity_poly.pdbx_seq_one_letter_code
_entity_poly.pdbx_strand_id
1 'polypeptide(L)'
;MSFEDEFVAKAKEYLEEDKDANIMNEVNWEIAKYFNNLNKEIGEVKNDSFSSYGSKHRSYMTIDNREVLFETRTDGDNCHIEVTQSTDDTTKELDVIYVQNGRMYSQEKQQEFNMDIVRDHLRDTFGDILGL
;
A
#
# COMPACT_ATOMS: atom_id res chain seq x y z
N MET A 1 -9.99 -30.13 -16.53
CA MET A 1 -10.00 -29.39 -15.27
C MET A 1 -9.13 -30.17 -14.31
N SER A 2 -8.09 -29.55 -13.74
CA SER A 2 -7.19 -30.21 -12.79
C SER A 2 -7.82 -30.27 -11.40
N PHE A 3 -7.18 -30.98 -10.47
CA PHE A 3 -7.57 -30.96 -9.06
C PHE A 3 -7.54 -29.52 -8.49
N GLU A 4 -6.50 -28.76 -8.84
CA GLU A 4 -6.32 -27.38 -8.40
C GLU A 4 -7.45 -26.48 -8.89
N ASP A 5 -7.85 -26.59 -10.16
CA ASP A 5 -8.97 -25.83 -10.71
C ASP A 5 -10.28 -26.11 -9.97
N GLU A 6 -10.58 -27.40 -9.73
CA GLU A 6 -11.80 -27.82 -9.02
C GLU A 6 -11.78 -27.38 -7.55
N PHE A 7 -10.63 -27.49 -6.89
CA PHE A 7 -10.45 -27.06 -5.51
C PHE A 7 -10.66 -25.55 -5.37
N VAL A 8 -10.06 -24.75 -6.25
CA VAL A 8 -10.23 -23.28 -6.25
C VAL A 8 -11.68 -22.90 -6.47
N ALA A 9 -12.36 -23.51 -7.43
CA ALA A 9 -13.77 -23.23 -7.70
C ALA A 9 -14.66 -23.53 -6.49
N LYS A 10 -14.51 -24.71 -5.88
CA LYS A 10 -15.29 -25.10 -4.68
C LYS A 10 -14.95 -24.25 -3.46
N ALA A 11 -13.68 -23.89 -3.27
CA ALA A 11 -13.27 -23.03 -2.17
C ALA A 11 -13.88 -21.63 -2.32
N LYS A 12 -13.88 -21.03 -3.52
CA LYS A 12 -14.51 -19.73 -3.79
C LYS A 12 -16.02 -19.73 -3.54
N GLU A 13 -16.70 -20.81 -3.95
CA GLU A 13 -18.13 -20.98 -3.69
C GLU A 13 -18.43 -21.12 -2.20
N TYR A 14 -17.66 -21.95 -1.49
CA TYR A 14 -17.87 -22.21 -0.06
C TYR A 14 -17.51 -21.02 0.84
N LEU A 15 -16.46 -20.27 0.49
CA LEU A 15 -15.96 -19.14 1.28
C LEU A 15 -16.58 -17.80 0.90
N GLU A 16 -17.49 -17.77 -0.07
CA GLU A 16 -18.13 -16.55 -0.59
C GLU A 16 -17.09 -15.52 -1.06
N GLU A 17 -16.43 -15.80 -2.20
CA GLU A 17 -15.35 -14.95 -2.75
C GLU A 17 -15.67 -13.44 -2.70
N ASP A 18 -14.87 -12.71 -1.93
CA ASP A 18 -14.85 -11.26 -1.92
C ASP A 18 -13.91 -10.74 -3.02
N LYS A 19 -14.51 -10.27 -4.11
CA LYS A 19 -13.79 -9.74 -5.27
C LYS A 19 -13.09 -8.43 -4.97
N ASP A 20 -13.66 -7.60 -4.12
CA ASP A 20 -13.08 -6.30 -3.78
C ASP A 20 -11.86 -6.51 -2.89
N ALA A 21 -11.93 -7.45 -1.94
CA ALA A 21 -10.77 -7.87 -1.17
C ALA A 21 -9.65 -8.47 -2.05
N ASN A 22 -9.99 -9.18 -3.13
CA ASN A 22 -8.99 -9.70 -4.07
C ASN A 22 -8.27 -8.58 -4.82
N ILE A 23 -9.02 -7.60 -5.37
CA ILE A 23 -8.45 -6.41 -6.03
C ILE A 23 -7.53 -5.65 -5.06
N MET A 24 -7.99 -5.46 -3.82
CA MET A 24 -7.21 -4.82 -2.76
C MET A 24 -5.91 -5.58 -2.47
N ASN A 25 -5.98 -6.90 -2.36
CA ASN A 25 -4.82 -7.75 -2.12
C ASN A 25 -3.80 -7.66 -3.25
N GLU A 26 -4.24 -7.59 -4.52
CA GLU A 26 -3.36 -7.41 -5.67
C GLU A 26 -2.61 -6.08 -5.59
N VAL A 27 -3.31 -4.97 -5.35
CA VAL A 27 -2.68 -3.64 -5.23
C VAL A 27 -1.75 -3.55 -4.03
N ASN A 28 -2.13 -4.10 -2.87
CA ASN A 28 -1.24 -4.19 -1.71
C ASN A 28 0.07 -4.94 -2.03
N TRP A 29 -0.01 -6.03 -2.81
CA TRP A 29 1.19 -6.76 -3.24
C TRP A 29 2.07 -5.94 -4.18
N GLU A 30 1.48 -5.14 -5.07
CA GLU A 30 2.24 -4.24 -5.94
C GLU A 30 2.98 -3.16 -5.15
N ILE A 31 2.29 -2.53 -4.18
CA ILE A 31 2.89 -1.56 -3.26
C ILE A 31 4.01 -2.22 -2.46
N ALA A 32 3.75 -3.37 -1.82
CA ALA A 32 4.75 -4.10 -1.05
C ALA A 32 5.99 -4.46 -1.88
N LYS A 33 5.78 -4.93 -3.11
CA LYS A 33 6.87 -5.23 -4.05
C LYS A 33 7.68 -3.97 -4.39
N TYR A 34 7.01 -2.85 -4.59
CA TYR A 34 7.66 -1.57 -4.86
C TYR A 34 8.56 -1.12 -3.70
N PHE A 35 8.05 -1.13 -2.46
CA PHE A 35 8.85 -0.81 -1.26
C PHE A 35 10.01 -1.79 -1.05
N ASN A 36 9.78 -3.09 -1.25
CA ASN A 36 10.84 -4.09 -1.12
C ASN A 36 11.93 -3.94 -2.20
N ASN A 37 11.57 -3.53 -3.42
CA ASN A 37 12.54 -3.21 -4.46
C ASN A 37 13.35 -1.96 -4.08
N LEU A 38 12.71 -0.89 -3.60
CA LEU A 38 13.43 0.30 -3.12
C LEU A 38 14.40 -0.05 -1.99
N ASN A 39 13.94 -0.82 -1.00
CA ASN A 39 14.78 -1.25 0.12
C ASN A 39 16.01 -2.05 -0.36
N LYS A 40 15.82 -2.93 -1.35
CA LYS A 40 16.92 -3.70 -1.95
C LYS A 40 17.93 -2.80 -2.67
N GLU A 41 17.47 -1.80 -3.41
CA GLU A 41 18.34 -0.87 -4.15
C GLU A 41 19.06 0.11 -3.21
N ILE A 42 18.42 0.54 -2.12
CA ILE A 42 19.04 1.38 -1.07
C ILE A 42 20.11 0.60 -0.31
N GLY A 43 19.82 -0.66 0.03
CA GLY A 43 20.73 -1.55 0.75
C GLY A 43 20.89 -1.19 2.22
N GLU A 44 21.99 -1.66 2.83
CA GLU A 44 22.31 -1.35 4.22
C GLU A 44 22.74 0.11 4.36
N VAL A 45 22.05 0.84 5.24
CA VAL A 45 22.34 2.25 5.53
C VAL A 45 22.85 2.42 6.95
N LYS A 46 23.73 3.42 7.14
CA LYS A 46 24.27 3.79 8.46
C LYS A 46 23.35 4.71 9.26
N ASN A 47 22.34 5.29 8.63
CA ASN A 47 21.42 6.21 9.29
C ASN A 47 20.39 5.38 10.07
N ASP A 48 20.49 5.41 11.39
CA ASP A 48 19.60 4.65 12.29
C ASP A 48 18.13 5.09 12.23
N SER A 49 17.86 6.27 11.66
CA SER A 49 16.49 6.77 11.45
C SER A 49 15.82 6.20 10.20
N PHE A 50 16.56 5.51 9.33
CA PHE A 50 15.98 4.88 8.16
C PHE A 50 15.31 3.56 8.52
N SER A 51 14.07 3.41 8.06
CA SER A 51 13.36 2.14 8.09
C SER A 51 12.52 2.00 6.84
N SER A 52 12.40 0.79 6.31
CA SER A 52 11.51 0.53 5.18
C SER A 52 10.99 -0.89 5.28
N TYR A 53 9.72 -1.07 4.93
CA TYR A 53 9.06 -2.36 4.98
C TYR A 53 7.97 -2.43 3.91
N GLY A 54 7.81 -3.59 3.28
CA GLY A 54 6.75 -3.86 2.32
C GLY A 54 6.08 -5.19 2.61
N SER A 55 4.80 -5.17 2.94
CA SER A 55 4.00 -6.37 3.19
C SER A 55 2.56 -6.22 2.72
N LYS A 56 1.84 -7.35 2.68
CA LYS A 56 0.45 -7.44 2.22
C LYS A 56 -0.52 -6.46 2.91
N HIS A 57 -0.28 -6.07 4.15
CA HIS A 57 -1.21 -5.21 4.89
C HIS A 57 -0.60 -3.86 5.27
N ARG A 58 0.71 -3.73 5.12
CA ARG A 58 1.46 -2.58 5.60
C ARG A 58 2.72 -2.40 4.79
N SER A 59 2.86 -1.23 4.17
CA SER A 59 4.10 -0.80 3.52
C SER A 59 4.45 0.61 3.98
N TYR A 60 5.70 0.84 4.37
CA TYR A 60 6.13 2.14 4.87
C TYR A 60 7.59 2.40 4.57
N MET A 61 7.95 3.68 4.60
CA MET A 61 9.33 4.15 4.60
C MET A 61 9.45 5.31 5.58
N THR A 62 10.55 5.31 6.33
CA THR A 62 10.93 6.31 7.31
C THR A 62 12.33 6.82 6.93
N ILE A 63 12.48 8.13 6.84
CA ILE A 63 13.78 8.81 6.65
C ILE A 63 13.81 9.97 7.63
N ASP A 64 14.84 10.02 8.48
CA ASP A 64 14.94 10.96 9.59
C ASP A 64 13.68 10.88 10.48
N ASN A 65 12.94 11.97 10.63
CA ASN A 65 11.74 12.01 11.45
C ASN A 65 10.44 12.00 10.64
N ARG A 66 10.47 11.54 9.40
CA ARG A 66 9.29 11.47 8.53
C ARG A 66 9.01 10.05 8.12
N GLU A 67 7.76 9.64 8.22
CA GLU A 67 7.25 8.36 7.73
C GLU A 67 6.14 8.60 6.71
N VAL A 68 6.11 7.80 5.65
CA VAL A 68 4.89 7.56 4.86
C VAL A 68 4.48 6.11 5.01
N LEU A 69 3.21 5.88 5.31
CA LEU A 69 2.63 4.58 5.64
C LEU A 69 1.40 4.33 4.78
N PHE A 70 1.38 3.18 4.10
CA PHE A 70 0.23 2.59 3.43
C PHE A 70 -0.24 1.40 4.27
N GLU A 71 -1.41 1.50 4.88
CA GLU A 71 -1.94 0.47 5.78
C GLU A 71 -3.35 0.06 5.36
N THR A 72 -3.58 -1.24 5.24
CA THR A 72 -4.92 -1.76 4.99
C THR A 72 -5.76 -1.64 6.26
N ARG A 73 -6.90 -0.99 6.15
CA ARG A 73 -7.94 -0.87 7.18
C ARG A 73 -9.16 -1.67 6.78
N THR A 74 -9.77 -2.31 7.75
CA THR A 74 -11.03 -3.05 7.58
C THR A 74 -12.04 -2.53 8.59
N ASP A 75 -13.08 -1.87 8.10
CA ASP A 75 -14.18 -1.31 8.87
C ASP A 75 -15.48 -2.04 8.50
N GLY A 76 -15.75 -3.14 9.20
CA GLY A 76 -16.84 -4.06 8.85
C GLY A 76 -16.59 -4.71 7.49
N ASP A 77 -17.50 -4.52 6.56
CA ASP A 77 -17.41 -5.07 5.20
C ASP A 77 -16.59 -4.17 4.25
N ASN A 78 -16.15 -2.99 4.69
CA ASN A 78 -15.37 -2.06 3.87
C ASN A 78 -13.88 -2.24 4.14
N CYS A 79 -13.12 -2.44 3.07
CA CYS A 79 -11.66 -2.51 3.10
C CYS A 79 -11.08 -1.35 2.28
N HIS A 80 -10.10 -0.65 2.83
CA HIS A 80 -9.39 0.44 2.15
C HIS A 80 -7.92 0.49 2.57
N ILE A 81 -7.08 1.17 1.80
CA ILE A 81 -5.71 1.51 2.19
C ILE A 81 -5.72 2.96 2.65
N GLU A 82 -5.39 3.16 3.91
CA GLU A 82 -5.14 4.47 4.49
C GLU A 82 -3.68 4.84 4.22
N VAL A 83 -3.45 6.02 3.64
CA VAL A 83 -2.12 6.58 3.43
C VAL A 83 -1.90 7.70 4.42
N THR A 84 -0.90 7.58 5.28
CA THR A 84 -0.58 8.60 6.29
C THR A 84 0.85 9.09 6.16
N GLN A 85 1.06 10.33 6.58
CA GLN A 85 2.38 10.88 6.85
C GLN A 85 2.50 11.16 8.33
N SER A 86 3.57 10.66 8.95
CA SER A 86 3.88 10.93 10.35
C SER A 86 5.19 11.69 10.50
N THR A 87 5.22 12.58 11.47
CA THR A 87 6.41 13.18 12.06
C THR A 87 6.47 12.84 13.55
N ASP A 88 7.53 13.26 14.27
CA ASP A 88 7.66 13.04 15.71
C ASP A 88 6.41 13.48 16.52
N ASP A 89 5.74 14.54 16.06
CA ASP A 89 4.67 15.20 16.82
C ASP A 89 3.27 14.99 16.22
N THR A 90 3.17 14.62 14.94
CA THR A 90 1.89 14.64 14.22
C THR A 90 1.77 13.52 13.20
N THR A 91 0.57 12.95 13.08
CA THR A 91 0.17 12.09 11.96
C THR A 91 -0.96 12.76 11.22
N LYS A 92 -0.87 12.81 9.89
CA LYS A 92 -1.95 13.28 9.01
C LYS A 92 -2.27 12.23 7.95
N GLU A 93 -3.54 12.13 7.62
CA GLU A 93 -4.00 11.40 6.44
C GLU A 93 -3.57 12.16 5.17
N LEU A 94 -3.03 11.42 4.21
CA LEU A 94 -2.66 11.93 2.88
C LEU A 94 -3.66 11.48 1.82
N ASP A 95 -4.17 10.26 1.91
CA ASP A 95 -5.07 9.66 0.93
C ASP A 95 -5.82 8.46 1.54
N VAL A 96 -6.93 8.12 0.92
CA VAL A 96 -7.68 6.88 1.14
C VAL A 96 -7.87 6.22 -0.21
N ILE A 97 -7.34 5.00 -0.36
CA ILE A 97 -7.44 4.23 -1.60
C ILE A 97 -8.45 3.10 -1.38
N TYR A 98 -9.50 3.06 -2.19
CA TYR A 98 -10.63 2.14 -2.01
C TYR A 98 -11.05 1.50 -3.33
N VAL A 99 -11.79 0.38 -3.24
CA VAL A 99 -12.39 -0.25 -4.41
C VAL A 99 -13.68 0.48 -4.79
N GLN A 100 -13.78 0.90 -6.04
CA GLN A 100 -14.97 1.49 -6.63
C GLN A 100 -15.22 0.89 -8.00
N ASN A 101 -16.40 0.32 -8.22
CA ASN A 101 -16.79 -0.31 -9.49
C ASN A 101 -15.76 -1.36 -9.99
N GLY A 102 -15.20 -2.15 -9.07
CA GLY A 102 -14.21 -3.19 -9.38
C GLY A 102 -12.82 -2.67 -9.76
N ARG A 103 -12.47 -1.43 -9.38
CA ARG A 103 -11.14 -0.84 -9.58
C ARG A 103 -10.69 -0.09 -8.34
N MET A 104 -9.39 0.01 -8.13
CA MET A 104 -8.83 0.81 -7.04
C MET A 104 -8.84 2.30 -7.42
N TYR A 105 -9.20 3.15 -6.48
CA TYR A 105 -9.36 4.59 -6.70
C TYR A 105 -8.75 5.36 -5.54
N SER A 106 -8.01 6.42 -5.85
CA SER A 106 -7.45 7.35 -4.87
C SER A 106 -8.45 8.47 -4.61
N GLN A 107 -8.80 8.68 -3.34
CA GLN A 107 -9.70 9.75 -2.92
C GLN A 107 -9.09 11.12 -3.15
N GLU A 108 -7.83 11.30 -2.76
CA GLU A 108 -7.13 12.59 -2.84
C GLU A 108 -6.88 13.01 -4.28
N LYS A 109 -6.41 12.09 -5.13
CA LYS A 109 -6.11 12.40 -6.53
C LYS A 109 -7.34 12.36 -7.43
N GLN A 110 -8.48 11.87 -6.94
CA GLN A 110 -9.73 11.70 -7.69
C GLN A 110 -9.52 10.97 -9.02
N GLN A 111 -8.76 9.88 -8.99
CA GLN A 111 -8.49 9.06 -10.17
C GLN A 111 -8.28 7.58 -9.81
N GLU A 112 -8.34 6.73 -10.84
CA GLU A 112 -7.96 5.32 -10.73
C GLU A 112 -6.53 5.21 -10.19
N PHE A 113 -6.35 4.36 -9.18
CA PHE A 113 -5.07 4.17 -8.53
C PHE A 113 -4.03 3.61 -9.52
N ASN A 114 -2.83 4.16 -9.44
CA ASN A 114 -1.67 3.63 -10.13
C ASN A 114 -0.41 3.94 -9.32
N MET A 115 0.72 3.33 -9.69
CA MET A 115 1.97 3.48 -8.95
C MET A 115 2.58 4.90 -8.98
N ASP A 116 2.12 5.81 -9.85
CA ASP A 116 2.52 7.22 -9.76
C ASP A 116 2.00 7.88 -8.48
N ILE A 117 0.85 7.44 -7.96
CA ILE A 117 0.32 7.94 -6.68
C ILE A 117 1.27 7.60 -5.53
N VAL A 118 1.80 6.37 -5.50
CA VAL A 118 2.81 5.96 -4.51
C VAL A 118 4.09 6.79 -4.65
N ARG A 119 4.54 7.03 -5.88
CA ARG A 119 5.72 7.86 -6.16
C ARG A 119 5.52 9.30 -5.72
N ASP A 120 4.35 9.86 -5.96
CA ASP A 120 3.99 11.22 -5.55
C ASP A 120 4.01 11.34 -4.03
N HIS A 121 3.41 10.40 -3.28
CA HIS A 121 3.49 10.43 -1.81
C HIS A 121 4.92 10.34 -1.28
N LEU A 122 5.78 9.52 -1.89
CA LEU A 122 7.20 9.48 -1.52
C LEU A 122 7.91 10.80 -1.84
N ARG A 123 7.68 11.37 -3.03
CA ARG A 123 8.27 12.66 -3.44
C ARG A 123 7.80 13.80 -2.54
N ASP A 124 6.51 13.87 -2.25
CA ASP A 124 5.92 14.92 -1.42
C ASP A 124 6.39 14.82 0.04
N THR A 125 6.70 13.60 0.52
CA THR A 125 7.15 13.36 1.90
C THR A 125 8.65 13.59 2.09
N PHE A 126 9.47 13.15 1.11
CA PHE A 126 10.94 13.09 1.25
C PHE A 126 11.71 13.95 0.25
N GLY A 127 11.04 14.54 -0.74
CA GLY A 127 11.71 15.22 -1.85
C GLY A 127 12.57 16.40 -1.42
N ASP A 128 12.14 17.16 -0.42
CA ASP A 128 12.93 18.24 0.18
C ASP A 128 14.18 17.74 0.92
N ILE A 129 14.08 16.62 1.64
CA ILE A 129 15.21 16.00 2.35
C ILE A 129 16.22 15.41 1.35
N LEU A 130 15.74 14.84 0.25
CA LEU A 130 16.56 14.14 -0.74
C LEU A 130 17.00 15.02 -1.92
N GLY A 131 16.45 16.23 -2.07
CA GLY A 131 16.71 17.12 -3.20
C GLY A 131 16.12 16.65 -4.53
N LEU A 132 14.89 16.08 -4.50
CA LEU A 132 14.15 15.54 -5.65
C LEU A 132 13.04 16.47 -6.15
#